data_AF-A0A7J3HE31-F1
#
_entry.id   AF-A0A7J3HE31-F1
#
_cell.length_a   1.000
_cell.length_b   1.000
_cell.length_c   1.000
_cell.angle_alpha   90.00
_cell.angle_beta   90.00
_cell.angle_gamma   90.00
#
_symmetry.space_group_name_H-M   'P 1'
#
loop_
_entity.id
_entity.type
_entity.pdbx_description
1 polymer ?
#
loop_
_entity_poly.entity_id
_entity_poly.type
_entity_poly.pdbx_seq_one_letter_code
_entity_poly.pdbx_strand_id
1 'polypeptide(L)'
;MREKYPKLRVRGAWIKIVLLTWNPLVVRVGNDTWDLSDLGKALVKLPGELGAPLTTEEKIFMLGMMMLDEKQRKIVSELILTGKSTHSDKWLVSQTRRVLIRMNLLS
;
A
#
# COMPACT_ATOMS: atom_id res chain seq x y z
N MET A 1 -23.28 6.52 -12.58
CA MET A 1 -21.91 6.32 -12.05
C MET A 1 -21.68 4.82 -11.89
N ARG A 2 -20.76 4.20 -12.63
CA ARG A 2 -20.39 2.79 -12.40
C ARG A 2 -19.52 2.74 -11.14
N GLU A 3 -19.90 1.92 -10.18
CA GLU A 3 -19.13 1.63 -8.96
C GLU A 3 -17.75 1.08 -9.41
N LYS A 4 -16.70 1.91 -9.32
CA LYS A 4 -15.37 1.62 -9.90
C LYS A 4 -14.67 0.43 -9.24
N TYR A 5 -15.13 0.00 -8.07
CA TYR A 5 -14.56 -1.11 -7.32
C TYR A 5 -15.70 -2.03 -6.87
N PRO A 6 -15.80 -3.25 -7.42
CA PRO A 6 -16.78 -4.21 -6.93
C PRO A 6 -16.47 -4.55 -5.47
N LYS A 7 -17.51 -4.62 -4.63
CA LYS A 7 -17.37 -5.13 -3.25
C LYS A 7 -16.75 -6.52 -3.31
N LEU A 8 -15.60 -6.73 -2.65
CA LEU A 8 -14.88 -8.00 -2.62
C LEU A 8 -15.75 -9.10 -1.99
N ARG A 9 -16.43 -9.91 -2.81
CA ARG A 9 -17.13 -11.12 -2.37
C ARG A 9 -16.18 -12.30 -2.38
N VAL A 10 -15.43 -12.47 -1.30
CA VAL A 10 -14.45 -13.55 -1.18
C VAL A 10 -15.15 -14.85 -0.77
N ARG A 11 -15.16 -15.87 -1.64
CA ARG A 11 -15.65 -17.22 -1.31
C ARG A 11 -14.51 -18.03 -0.70
N GLY A 12 -14.73 -18.69 0.44
CA GLY A 12 -13.74 -19.56 1.09
C GLY A 12 -12.92 -18.84 2.19
N ALA A 13 -12.76 -19.52 3.32
CA ALA A 13 -12.13 -18.96 4.52
C ALA A 13 -10.67 -18.53 4.27
N TRP A 14 -9.89 -19.33 3.53
CA TRP A 14 -8.49 -19.04 3.26
C TRP A 14 -8.30 -17.78 2.39
N ILE A 15 -9.13 -17.60 1.35
CA ILE A 15 -9.02 -16.43 0.46
C ILE A 15 -9.35 -15.16 1.22
N LYS A 16 -10.37 -15.21 2.10
CA LYS A 16 -10.73 -14.10 2.97
C LYS A 16 -9.58 -13.74 3.91
N ILE A 17 -8.91 -14.74 4.48
CA ILE A 17 -7.74 -14.53 5.35
C ILE A 17 -6.60 -13.87 4.59
N VAL A 18 -6.24 -14.39 3.41
CA VAL A 18 -5.09 -13.87 2.65
C VAL A 18 -5.37 -12.47 2.09
N LEU A 19 -6.51 -12.26 1.44
CA LEU A 19 -6.81 -11.00 0.75
C LEU A 19 -7.21 -9.87 1.67
N LEU A 20 -7.75 -10.19 2.86
CA LEU A 20 -8.25 -9.18 3.80
C LEU A 20 -7.45 -9.18 5.08
N THR A 21 -7.39 -10.30 5.80
CA THR A 21 -6.77 -10.34 7.13
C THR A 21 -5.26 -10.15 7.10
N TRP A 22 -4.55 -10.74 6.14
CA TRP A 22 -3.09 -10.66 6.03
C TRP A 22 -2.61 -9.55 5.10
N ASN A 23 -3.53 -8.90 4.39
CA ASN A 23 -3.18 -7.89 3.41
C ASN A 23 -2.95 -6.54 4.10
N PRO A 24 -1.71 -5.99 4.10
CA PRO A 24 -1.41 -4.75 4.79
C PRO A 24 -2.04 -3.51 4.14
N LEU A 25 -2.67 -3.65 2.98
CA LEU A 25 -3.32 -2.56 2.25
C LEU A 25 -4.76 -2.31 2.71
N VAL A 26 -5.31 -3.18 3.55
CA VAL A 26 -6.67 -3.06 4.06
C VAL A 26 -6.71 -3.17 5.58
N VAL A 27 -7.72 -2.55 6.17
CA VAL A 27 -7.97 -2.57 7.61
C VAL A 27 -9.43 -2.94 7.86
N ARG A 28 -9.68 -3.74 8.90
CA ARG A 28 -11.05 -4.07 9.31
C ARG A 28 -11.62 -2.93 10.13
N VAL A 29 -12.74 -2.37 9.68
CA VAL A 29 -13.42 -1.23 10.33
C VAL A 29 -14.77 -1.61 10.97
N GLY A 30 -15.23 -2.84 10.77
CA GLY A 30 -16.48 -3.33 11.34
C GLY A 30 -16.66 -4.83 11.16
N ASN A 31 -17.88 -5.31 11.40
CA ASN A 31 -18.20 -6.70 11.12
C ASN A 31 -18.26 -6.91 9.59
N ASP A 32 -17.31 -7.69 9.08
CA ASP A 32 -17.11 -7.93 7.64
C ASP A 32 -17.00 -6.67 6.76
N THR A 33 -16.59 -5.55 7.37
CA THR A 33 -16.40 -4.27 6.68
C THR A 33 -14.92 -3.91 6.70
N TRP A 34 -14.40 -3.53 5.54
CA TRP A 34 -12.98 -3.29 5.30
C TRP A 34 -12.79 -1.95 4.59
N ASP A 35 -11.75 -1.23 4.95
CA ASP A 35 -11.32 0.03 4.30
C ASP A 35 -9.84 -0.09 3.88
N LEU A 36 -9.34 0.85 3.07
CA LEU A 36 -7.93 0.95 2.76
C LEU A 36 -7.13 1.42 3.98
N SER A 37 -6.01 0.75 4.23
CA SER A 37 -5.01 1.24 5.19
C SER A 37 -4.36 2.53 4.68
N ASP A 38 -3.61 3.23 5.54
CA ASP A 38 -2.83 4.40 5.11
C ASP A 38 -1.87 4.05 3.97
N LEU A 39 -1.31 2.83 3.98
CA LEU A 39 -0.51 2.34 2.87
C LEU A 39 -1.35 2.11 1.61
N GLY A 40 -2.52 1.49 1.73
CA GLY A 40 -3.44 1.32 0.60
C GLY A 40 -3.84 2.66 -0.03
N LYS A 41 -4.16 3.65 0.80
CA LYS A 41 -4.47 5.03 0.37
C LYS A 41 -3.27 5.71 -0.29
N ALA A 42 -2.06 5.49 0.23
CA ALA A 42 -0.83 6.01 -0.35
C ALA A 42 -0.60 5.47 -1.76
N LEU A 43 -0.76 4.16 -1.96
CA LEU A 43 -0.57 3.53 -3.27
C LEU A 43 -1.56 4.03 -4.32
N VAL A 44 -2.78 4.36 -3.94
CA VAL A 44 -3.78 4.95 -4.87
C VAL A 44 -3.34 6.31 -5.42
N LYS A 45 -2.44 7.04 -4.74
CA LYS A 45 -1.90 8.31 -5.25
C LYS A 45 -0.80 8.14 -6.29
N LEU A 46 -0.24 6.94 -6.44
CA LEU A 46 0.79 6.69 -7.43
C LEU A 46 0.20 6.73 -8.85
N PRO A 47 0.95 7.23 -9.84
CA PRO A 47 0.49 7.26 -11.22
C PRO A 47 0.26 5.84 -11.75
N GLY A 48 -0.83 5.65 -12.51
CA GLY A 48 -1.16 4.37 -13.12
C GLY A 48 -2.57 4.37 -13.72
N GLU A 49 -2.83 3.47 -14.66
CA GLU A 49 -4.15 3.31 -15.29
C GLU A 49 -4.91 2.13 -14.69
N LEU A 50 -6.17 2.36 -14.31
CA LEU A 50 -7.02 1.31 -13.77
C LEU A 50 -7.24 0.20 -14.81
N GLY A 51 -6.89 -1.03 -14.46
CA GLY A 51 -7.04 -2.20 -15.34
C GLY A 51 -5.87 -2.42 -16.30
N ALA A 52 -4.88 -1.53 -16.31
CA ALA A 52 -3.62 -1.80 -16.99
C ALA A 52 -2.85 -2.92 -16.26
N PRO A 53 -2.12 -3.77 -17.00
CA PRO A 53 -1.24 -4.74 -16.38
C PRO A 53 -0.10 -4.00 -15.67
N LEU A 54 0.23 -4.45 -14.45
CA LEU A 54 1.38 -3.92 -13.73
C LEU A 54 2.67 -4.22 -14.50
N THR A 55 3.57 -3.24 -14.57
CA THR A 55 4.94 -3.42 -15.06
C THR A 55 5.72 -4.36 -14.13
N THR A 56 6.89 -4.82 -14.59
CA THR A 56 7.75 -5.67 -13.76
C THR A 56 8.21 -4.92 -12.52
N GLU A 57 8.53 -3.63 -12.67
CA GLU A 57 8.97 -2.73 -11.61
C GLU A 57 7.86 -2.52 -10.58
N GLU A 58 6.62 -2.29 -11.03
CA GLU A 58 5.46 -2.14 -10.15
C GLU A 58 5.15 -3.43 -9.40
N LYS A 59 5.28 -4.60 -10.04
CA LYS A 59 5.12 -5.91 -9.36
C LYS A 59 6.19 -6.11 -8.29
N ILE A 60 7.45 -5.83 -8.60
CA ILE A 60 8.57 -5.93 -7.65
C ILE A 60 8.34 -4.97 -6.48
N PHE A 61 7.91 -3.73 -6.76
CA PHE A 61 7.59 -2.76 -5.73
C PHE A 61 6.47 -3.25 -4.82
N MET A 62 5.36 -3.72 -5.38
CA MET A 62 4.24 -4.28 -4.63
C MET A 62 4.66 -5.46 -3.75
N LEU A 63 5.46 -6.39 -4.28
CA LEU A 63 5.98 -7.52 -3.51
C LEU A 63 6.91 -7.07 -2.39
N GLY A 64 7.85 -6.16 -2.69
CA GLY A 64 8.76 -5.59 -1.70
C GLY A 64 7.99 -4.92 -0.56
N MET A 65 6.94 -4.16 -0.88
CA MET A 65 6.06 -3.53 0.09
C MET A 65 5.34 -4.54 1.00
N MET A 66 4.97 -5.72 0.48
CA MET A 66 4.38 -6.79 1.29
C MET A 66 5.41 -7.45 2.22
N MET A 67 6.69 -7.45 1.85
CA MET A 67 7.78 -8.04 2.65
C MET A 67 8.29 -7.11 3.77
N LEU A 68 8.01 -5.81 3.70
CA LEU A 68 8.40 -4.86 4.74
C LEU A 68 7.75 -5.19 6.08
N ASP A 69 8.35 -4.74 7.18
CA ASP A 69 7.66 -4.74 8.46
C ASP A 69 6.63 -3.58 8.56
N GLU A 70 5.83 -3.59 9.62
CA GLU A 70 4.80 -2.56 9.83
C GLU A 70 5.37 -1.15 9.96
N LYS A 71 6.53 -0.99 10.62
CA LYS A 71 7.17 0.31 10.83
C LYS A 71 7.64 0.90 9.51
N GLN A 72 8.29 0.08 8.69
CA GLN A 72 8.76 0.44 7.36
C GLN A 72 7.59 0.80 6.43
N ARG A 73 6.51 0.00 6.45
CA ARG A 73 5.28 0.32 5.69
C ARG A 73 4.68 1.67 6.09
N LYS A 74 4.65 1.97 7.40
CA LYS A 74 4.18 3.26 7.90
C LYS A 74 5.02 4.42 7.37
N ILE A 75 6.36 4.32 7.42
CA ILE A 75 7.26 5.33 6.87
C ILE A 75 6.98 5.56 5.39
N VAL A 76 6.84 4.49 4.59
CA VAL A 76 6.50 4.59 3.16
C VAL A 76 5.17 5.32 2.96
N SER A 77 4.13 4.93 3.70
CA SER A 77 2.80 5.56 3.58
C SER A 77 2.84 7.05 3.90
N GLU A 78 3.52 7.46 4.97
CA GLU A 78 3.65 8.87 5.36
C GLU A 78 4.42 9.68 4.30
N LEU A 79 5.52 9.13 3.81
CA LEU A 79 6.35 9.77 2.78
C LEU A 79 5.57 9.98 1.48
N ILE A 80 4.85 8.97 0.99
CA ILE A 80 4.03 9.08 -0.23
C ILE A 80 2.85 10.05 -0.02
N LEU A 81 2.19 9.99 1.13
CA LEU A 81 0.99 10.80 1.38
C LEU A 81 1.28 12.28 1.61
N THR A 82 2.38 12.58 2.32
CA THR A 82 2.65 13.92 2.89
C THR A 82 4.01 14.49 2.52
N GLY A 83 4.89 13.70 1.91
CA GLY A 83 6.27 14.09 1.63
C GLY A 83 7.16 14.15 2.88
N LYS A 84 6.67 13.78 4.07
CA LYS A 84 7.40 13.77 5.36
C LYS A 84 7.03 12.52 6.17
N SER A 85 7.85 12.18 7.17
CA SER A 85 7.55 11.10 8.12
C SER A 85 7.83 11.55 9.55
N THR A 86 6.96 11.14 10.47
CA THR A 86 7.05 11.44 11.90
C THR A 86 7.91 10.44 12.67
N HIS A 87 8.38 9.38 12.00
CA HIS A 87 9.17 8.34 12.63
C HIS A 87 10.45 8.89 13.27
N SER A 88 10.81 8.30 14.42
CA SER A 88 11.93 8.75 15.26
C SER A 88 13.28 8.44 14.62
N ASP A 89 13.42 7.26 14.01
CA ASP A 89 14.62 6.87 13.26
C ASP A 89 14.76 7.67 11.96
N LYS A 90 15.60 8.72 12.00
CA LYS A 90 15.87 9.60 10.87
C LYS A 90 16.71 8.94 9.79
N TRP A 91 17.57 7.98 10.15
CA TRP A 91 18.38 7.27 9.18
C TRP A 91 17.51 6.39 8.30
N LEU A 92 16.61 5.61 8.91
CA LEU A 92 15.66 4.76 8.20
C LEU A 92 14.76 5.59 7.27
N VAL A 93 14.18 6.68 7.79
CA VAL A 93 13.36 7.60 6.97
C VAL A 93 14.13 8.16 5.79
N SER A 94 15.40 8.54 5.99
CA SER A 94 16.24 9.05 4.91
C SER A 94 16.54 7.99 3.86
N GLN A 95 16.82 6.74 4.26
CA GLN A 95 17.07 5.66 3.30
C GLN A 95 15.81 5.32 2.51
N THR A 96 14.67 5.19 3.17
CA THR A 96 13.38 4.94 2.50
C THR A 96 13.07 6.05 1.51
N ARG A 97 13.24 7.32 1.90
CA ARG A 97 13.03 8.45 0.98
C ARG A 97 13.92 8.36 -0.26
N ARG A 98 15.22 8.06 -0.10
CA ARG A 98 16.16 7.94 -1.22
C ARG A 98 15.73 6.87 -2.20
N VAL A 99 15.28 5.72 -1.71
CA VAL A 99 14.76 4.64 -2.55
C VAL A 99 13.52 5.11 -3.33
N LEU A 100 12.56 5.74 -2.65
CA LEU A 100 11.34 6.24 -3.29
C LEU A 100 11.62 7.31 -4.36
N ILE A 101 12.58 8.22 -4.13
CA ILE A 101 13.04 9.19 -5.15
C ILE A 101 13.68 8.47 -6.34
N ARG A 102 14.56 7.48 -6.10
CA ARG A 102 15.21 6.70 -7.17
C ARG A 102 14.20 5.95 -8.04
N MET A 103 13.06 5.57 -7.45
CA MET A 103 11.94 4.93 -8.14
C MET A 103 10.97 5.93 -8.80
N ASN A 104 11.27 7.24 -8.74
CA ASN A 104 10.42 8.30 -9.26
C ASN A 104 9.00 8.34 -8.63
N LEU A 105 8.88 7.88 -7.39
CA LEU A 105 7.62 7.86 -6.62
C LEU A 105 7.46 9.08 -5.70
N LEU A 106 8.55 9.82 -5.49
CA LEU A 106 8.60 11.09 -4.78
C LEU A 106 9.42 12.09 -5.59
N SER A 107 8.95 13.33 -5.62
CA SER A 107 9.66 14.52 -6.12
C SER A 107 10.51 15.18 -5.05
#